data_AF-A0A218XFT9-F1
#
_entry.id   AF-A0A218XFT9-F1
#
_cell.length_a   1.000
_cell.length_b   1.000
_cell.length_c   1.000
_cell.angle_alpha   90.00
_cell.angle_beta   90.00
_cell.angle_gamma   90.00
#
_symmetry.space_group_name_H-M   'P 1'
#
loop_
_entity.id
_entity.type
_entity.pdbx_description
1 polymer ?
#
loop_
_entity_poly.entity_id
_entity_poly.type
_entity_poly.pdbx_seq_one_letter_code
_entity_poly.pdbx_strand_id
1 'polypeptide(L)'
;MHEAVARMDTKEAIWRNKEMSEIVDGYFENSLRTLDFCTELVRSLKHAKDRQLNTLLALQRPEEDHLGIYNHGQEAEKNRNIYLRTLEELQKSKEDGSPFTEELFQILLAVYESHTKMLEFEWLTNRKLKLQKKLRSVRSWRKVTSMIFVTTSAAVVICSVAVAASGAASQMAAGAALQVVAGLSAATANHPINSVGNWSLDCGESTKMHLKDKRRFLALCR
;
A
#
# COMPACT_ATOMS: atom_id res chain seq x y z
N MET A 1 11.42 -20.32 -19.22
CA MET A 1 12.50 -19.48 -18.62
C MET A 1 12.33 -17.99 -18.92
N HIS A 2 11.99 -17.58 -20.15
CA HIS A 2 11.84 -16.16 -20.52
C HIS A 2 10.81 -15.35 -19.70
N GLU A 3 9.67 -15.94 -19.34
CA GLU A 3 8.64 -15.22 -18.55
C GLU A 3 9.06 -14.97 -17.09
N ALA A 4 9.81 -15.89 -16.48
CA ALA A 4 10.27 -15.74 -15.09
C ALA A 4 11.35 -14.66 -14.96
N VAL A 5 12.23 -14.56 -15.96
CA VAL A 5 13.26 -13.51 -16.05
C VAL A 5 12.61 -12.15 -16.28
N ALA A 6 11.65 -12.05 -17.21
CA ALA A 6 10.92 -10.80 -17.45
C ALA A 6 10.13 -10.32 -16.21
N ARG A 7 9.62 -11.25 -15.39
CA ARG A 7 8.92 -10.93 -14.12
C ARG A 7 9.87 -10.47 -13.02
N MET A 8 11.09 -11.00 -12.98
CA MET A 8 12.13 -10.53 -12.06
C MET A 8 12.63 -9.14 -12.45
N ASP A 9 12.87 -8.90 -13.74
CA ASP A 9 13.34 -7.61 -14.23
C ASP A 9 12.31 -6.49 -13.97
N THR A 10 11.02 -6.81 -14.07
CA THR A 10 9.95 -5.87 -13.70
C THR A 10 9.87 -5.62 -12.21
N LYS A 11 10.05 -6.64 -11.35
CA LYS A 11 10.10 -6.45 -9.90
C LYS A 11 11.26 -5.53 -9.52
N GLU A 12 12.48 -5.82 -9.97
CA GLU A 12 13.66 -4.99 -9.74
C GLU A 12 13.49 -3.56 -10.29
N ALA A 13 12.85 -3.39 -11.44
CA ALA A 13 12.55 -2.07 -12.00
C ALA A 13 11.53 -1.29 -11.15
N ILE A 14 10.56 -1.97 -10.54
CA ILE A 14 9.59 -1.35 -9.60
C ILE A 14 10.30 -0.89 -8.33
N TRP A 15 11.22 -1.69 -7.79
CA TRP A 15 12.01 -1.31 -6.60
C TRP A 15 13.05 -0.23 -6.88
N ARG A 16 13.61 -0.17 -8.10
CA ARG A 16 14.47 0.95 -8.52
C ARG A 16 13.74 2.28 -8.63
N ASN A 17 12.41 2.28 -8.72
CA ASN A 17 11.66 3.52 -8.66
C ASN A 17 11.72 4.06 -7.24
N LYS A 18 12.57 5.08 -7.04
CA LYS A 18 12.72 5.78 -5.76
C LYS A 18 11.37 6.22 -5.18
N GLU A 19 10.42 6.62 -6.02
CA GLU A 19 9.08 7.02 -5.55
C GLU A 19 8.27 5.85 -5.00
N MET A 20 8.47 4.63 -5.49
CA MET A 20 7.79 3.42 -5.00
C MET A 20 8.47 2.86 -3.75
N SER A 21 9.81 2.81 -3.72
CA SER A 21 10.57 2.36 -2.55
C SER A 21 10.21 3.19 -1.33
N GLU A 22 10.26 4.53 -1.44
CA GLU A 22 9.92 5.43 -0.34
C GLU A 22 8.49 5.18 0.20
N ILE A 23 7.55 4.73 -0.64
CA ILE A 23 6.17 4.44 -0.21
C ILE A 23 6.12 3.19 0.64
N VAL A 24 6.78 2.16 0.14
CA VAL A 24 6.83 0.87 0.80
C VAL A 24 7.59 0.99 2.11
N ASP A 25 8.71 1.72 2.12
CA ASP A 25 9.53 1.97 3.32
C ASP A 25 8.73 2.73 4.38
N GLY A 26 8.03 3.81 3.99
CA GLY A 26 7.17 4.55 4.92
C GLY A 26 6.03 3.71 5.49
N TYR A 27 5.40 2.86 4.68
CA TYR A 27 4.38 1.92 5.14
C TYR A 27 4.93 0.90 6.14
N PHE A 28 6.09 0.31 5.87
CA PHE A 28 6.73 -0.63 6.78
C PHE A 28 7.14 0.01 8.10
N GLU A 29 7.73 1.21 8.07
CA GLU A 29 8.08 1.98 9.26
C GLU A 29 6.84 2.24 10.15
N ASN A 30 5.72 2.64 9.56
CA ASN A 30 4.48 2.85 10.30
C ASN A 30 3.86 1.54 10.83
N SER A 31 4.03 0.45 10.08
CA SER A 31 3.61 -0.88 10.52
C SER A 31 4.44 -1.37 11.71
N LEU A 32 5.75 -1.12 11.72
CA LEU A 32 6.63 -1.42 12.85
C LEU A 32 6.22 -0.65 14.11
N ARG A 33 5.96 0.66 13.98
CA ARG A 33 5.46 1.46 15.13
C ARG A 33 4.12 0.97 15.67
N THR A 34 3.24 0.51 14.78
CA THR A 34 1.96 -0.09 15.18
C THR A 34 2.20 -1.41 15.94
N LEU A 35 3.20 -2.19 15.54
CA LEU A 35 3.58 -3.41 16.24
C LEU A 35 4.16 -3.12 17.63
N ASP A 36 4.98 -2.07 17.76
CA ASP A 36 5.49 -1.61 19.05
C ASP A 36 4.36 -1.19 19.99
N PHE A 37 3.37 -0.45 19.48
CA PHE A 37 2.13 -0.14 20.19
C PHE A 37 1.40 -1.41 20.65
N CYS A 38 1.17 -2.37 19.75
CA CYS A 38 0.49 -3.62 20.10
C CYS A 38 1.25 -4.39 21.17
N THR A 39 2.58 -4.37 21.13
CA THR A 39 3.43 -5.03 22.13
C THR A 39 3.24 -4.39 23.50
N GLU A 40 3.18 -3.05 23.58
CA GLU A 40 2.88 -2.40 24.85
C GLU A 40 1.46 -2.61 25.32
N LEU A 41 0.48 -2.58 24.41
CA LEU A 41 -0.90 -2.84 24.76
C LEU A 41 -1.06 -4.23 25.40
N VAL A 42 -0.43 -5.26 24.83
CA VAL A 42 -0.44 -6.62 25.39
C VAL A 42 0.20 -6.63 26.78
N ARG A 43 1.29 -5.89 26.99
CA ARG A 43 1.96 -5.80 28.29
C ARG A 43 1.09 -5.13 29.34
N SER A 44 0.49 -3.99 29.01
CA SER A 44 -0.44 -3.28 29.90
C SER A 44 -1.67 -4.12 30.23
N LEU A 45 -2.24 -4.84 29.25
CA LEU A 45 -3.37 -5.75 29.49
C LEU A 45 -2.99 -6.92 30.41
N LYS A 46 -1.80 -7.51 30.21
CA LYS A 46 -1.29 -8.56 31.10
C LYS A 46 -1.12 -8.04 32.53
N HIS A 47 -0.53 -6.85 32.67
CA HIS A 47 -0.35 -6.19 33.97
C HIS A 47 -1.68 -5.89 34.66
N ALA A 48 -2.68 -5.38 33.91
CA ALA A 48 -4.03 -5.15 34.43
C ALA A 48 -4.67 -6.44 34.94
N LYS A 49 -4.57 -7.52 34.16
CA LYS A 49 -5.12 -8.83 34.53
C LYS A 49 -4.43 -9.41 35.76
N ASP A 50 -3.10 -9.35 35.82
CA ASP A 50 -2.33 -9.88 36.94
C ASP A 50 -2.62 -9.10 38.23
N ARG A 51 -2.84 -7.78 38.14
CA ARG A 51 -3.33 -6.98 39.28
C ARG A 51 -4.71 -7.39 39.74
N GLN A 52 -5.66 -7.53 38.81
CA GLN A 52 -7.02 -7.95 39.16
C GLN A 52 -7.03 -9.32 39.86
N LEU A 53 -6.22 -10.27 39.37
CA LEU A 53 -6.08 -11.59 39.98
C LEU A 53 -5.48 -11.50 41.38
N ASN A 54 -4.41 -10.72 41.56
CA ASN A 54 -3.77 -10.54 42.87
C ASN A 54 -4.73 -9.89 43.88
N THR A 55 -5.50 -8.88 43.48
CA THR A 55 -6.54 -8.28 44.31
C THR A 55 -7.61 -9.30 44.72
N LEU A 56 -8.07 -10.13 43.79
CA LEU A 56 -9.08 -11.14 44.07
C LEU A 56 -8.55 -12.24 45.01
N LEU A 57 -7.30 -12.68 44.82
CA LEU A 57 -6.63 -13.63 45.72
C LEU A 57 -6.43 -13.06 47.12
N ALA A 58 -6.05 -11.79 47.24
CA ALA A 58 -5.92 -11.12 48.54
C ALA A 58 -7.27 -11.05 49.28
N LEU A 59 -8.38 -10.87 48.56
CA LEU A 59 -9.73 -10.86 49.13
C LEU A 59 -10.26 -12.25 49.53
N GLN A 60 -9.79 -13.33 48.89
CA GLN A 60 -10.18 -14.71 49.21
C GLN A 60 -9.40 -15.31 50.39
N ARG A 61 -8.15 -14.88 50.60
CA ARG A 61 -7.27 -15.37 51.67
C ARG A 61 -7.87 -15.31 53.10
N PRO A 62 -8.64 -14.27 53.50
CA PRO A 62 -9.28 -14.21 54.82
C PRO A 62 -10.40 -15.24 55.02
N GLU A 63 -11.08 -15.66 53.96
CA GLU A 63 -12.24 -16.57 54.03
C GLU A 63 -11.80 -18.02 54.27
N GLU A 64 -10.67 -18.44 53.67
CA GLU A 64 -10.11 -19.78 53.81
C GLU A 64 -9.43 -20.00 55.18
N ASP A 65 -8.76 -18.96 55.73
CA ASP A 65 -8.08 -19.02 57.03
C ASP A 65 -9.04 -19.03 58.23
N HIS A 66 -10.32 -18.67 58.04
CA HIS A 66 -11.37 -18.75 59.06
C HIS A 66 -11.98 -20.15 59.23
N LEU A 67 -11.73 -21.09 58.32
CA LEU A 67 -12.27 -22.46 58.43
C LEU A 67 -11.49 -23.37 59.43
N GLY A 68 -10.38 -22.88 60.00
CA GLY A 68 -9.49 -23.66 60.87
C GLY A 68 -9.38 -23.13 62.31
N ILE A 69 -10.06 -23.83 63.22
CA ILE A 69 -9.80 -23.94 64.69
C ILE A 69 -10.46 -22.85 65.59
N TYR A 70 -11.52 -23.28 66.28
CA TYR A 70 -12.21 -22.61 67.39
C TYR A 70 -11.28 -22.40 68.61
N ASN A 71 -10.83 -21.17 68.88
CA ASN A 71 -10.29 -20.74 70.19
C ASN A 71 -10.55 -19.23 70.41
N HIS A 72 -11.55 -18.94 71.25
CA HIS A 72 -12.34 -17.69 71.29
C HIS A 72 -11.58 -16.39 71.68
N GLY A 73 -10.32 -16.44 72.10
CA GLY A 73 -9.57 -15.25 72.58
C GLY A 73 -8.42 -14.78 71.68
N GLN A 74 -7.67 -15.69 71.07
CA GLN A 74 -6.53 -15.39 70.17
C GLN A 74 -6.97 -15.11 68.72
N GLU A 75 -8.18 -15.54 68.38
CA GLU A 75 -8.74 -15.47 67.03
C GLU A 75 -9.09 -14.04 66.60
N ALA A 76 -9.58 -13.19 67.52
CA ALA A 76 -9.91 -11.79 67.21
C ALA A 76 -8.68 -10.98 66.79
N GLU A 77 -7.52 -11.21 67.43
CA GLU A 77 -6.28 -10.53 67.12
C GLU A 77 -5.63 -11.07 65.83
N LYS A 78 -5.68 -12.40 65.60
CA LYS A 78 -5.24 -13.04 64.36
C LYS A 78 -6.08 -12.59 63.16
N ASN A 79 -7.41 -12.55 63.29
CA ASN A 79 -8.34 -12.11 62.24
C ASN A 79 -8.14 -10.64 61.92
N ARG A 80 -7.93 -9.80 62.93
CA ARG A 80 -7.57 -8.38 62.73
C ARG A 80 -6.25 -8.23 61.98
N ASN A 81 -5.25 -9.06 62.26
CA ASN A 81 -3.96 -9.04 61.54
C ASN A 81 -4.12 -9.44 60.06
N ILE A 82 -4.92 -10.47 59.76
CA ILE A 82 -5.23 -10.90 58.38
C ILE A 82 -5.94 -9.79 57.59
N TYR A 83 -6.93 -9.14 58.21
CA TYR A 83 -7.62 -8.00 57.60
C TYR A 83 -6.69 -6.81 57.36
N LEU A 84 -5.82 -6.46 58.33
CA LEU A 84 -4.84 -5.39 58.17
C LEU A 84 -3.84 -5.69 57.04
N ARG A 85 -3.33 -6.92 56.95
CA ARG A 85 -2.44 -7.37 55.87
C ARG A 85 -3.12 -7.30 54.50
N THR A 86 -4.39 -7.72 54.42
CA THR A 86 -5.17 -7.64 53.18
C THR A 86 -5.39 -6.19 52.76
N LEU A 87 -5.66 -5.32 53.73
CA LEU A 87 -5.87 -3.89 53.50
C LEU A 87 -4.56 -3.19 53.05
N GLU A 88 -3.42 -3.57 53.61
CA GLU A 88 -2.09 -3.15 53.13
C GLU A 88 -1.81 -3.62 51.69
N GLU A 89 -2.12 -4.87 51.34
CA GLU A 89 -1.95 -5.39 49.98
C GLU A 89 -2.84 -4.64 48.97
N LEU A 90 -4.10 -4.33 49.35
CA LEU A 90 -5.01 -3.52 48.56
C LEU A 90 -4.52 -2.08 48.41
N GLN A 91 -4.01 -1.48 49.48
CA GLN A 91 -3.48 -0.12 49.47
C GLN A 91 -2.23 -0.01 48.60
N LYS A 92 -1.33 -0.99 48.68
CA LYS A 92 -0.18 -1.11 47.77
C LYS A 92 -0.62 -1.22 46.31
N SER A 93 -1.65 -2.03 46.02
CA SER A 93 -2.16 -2.18 44.64
C SER A 93 -2.77 -0.88 44.08
N LYS A 94 -3.31 -0.01 44.96
CA LYS A 94 -3.84 1.31 44.62
C LYS A 94 -2.73 2.33 44.35
N GLU A 95 -1.65 2.30 45.14
CA GLU A 95 -0.48 3.17 44.97
C GLU A 95 0.32 2.85 43.71
N ASP A 96 0.29 1.59 43.29
CA ASP A 96 0.97 1.09 42.08
C ASP A 96 0.39 1.69 40.76
N GLY A 97 -0.61 2.57 40.83
CA GLY A 97 -1.07 3.41 39.73
C GLY A 97 -1.98 2.71 38.72
N SER A 98 -2.17 3.31 37.54
CA SER A 98 -2.95 2.76 36.44
C SER A 98 -2.16 1.66 35.70
N PRO A 99 -2.78 0.54 35.28
CA PRO A 99 -2.10 -0.46 34.46
C PRO A 99 -1.88 0.01 33.00
N PHE A 100 -2.58 1.07 32.60
CA PHE A 100 -2.33 1.82 31.38
C PHE A 100 -1.47 3.02 31.73
N THR A 101 -0.21 2.96 31.36
CA THR A 101 0.75 4.00 31.68
C THR A 101 0.73 5.11 30.62
N GLU A 102 1.27 6.28 30.96
CA GLU A 102 1.35 7.42 30.04
C GLU A 102 2.15 7.05 28.77
N GLU A 103 3.12 6.14 28.89
CA GLU A 103 3.91 5.65 27.77
C GLU A 103 3.04 4.96 26.71
N LEU A 104 2.03 4.19 27.11
CA LEU A 104 1.10 3.56 26.17
C LEU A 104 0.28 4.61 25.41
N PHE A 105 -0.17 5.66 26.09
CA PHE A 105 -0.91 6.75 25.46
C PHE A 105 -0.02 7.59 24.54
N GLN A 106 1.24 7.83 24.90
CA GLN A 106 2.21 8.50 24.04
C GLN A 106 2.51 7.69 22.78
N ILE A 107 2.71 6.38 22.90
CA ILE A 107 2.92 5.50 21.75
C ILE A 107 1.67 5.45 20.86
N LEU A 108 0.47 5.36 21.46
CA LEU A 108 -0.79 5.42 20.73
C LEU A 108 -0.94 6.72 19.95
N LEU A 109 -0.64 7.86 20.58
CA LEU A 109 -0.72 9.18 19.96
C LEU A 109 0.31 9.31 18.83
N ALA A 110 1.54 8.82 19.03
CA ALA A 110 2.58 8.82 18.01
C ALA A 110 2.21 7.95 16.79
N VAL A 111 1.62 6.77 17.01
CA VAL A 111 1.09 5.91 15.95
C VAL A 111 -0.07 6.59 15.24
N TYR A 112 -1.01 7.17 15.97
CA TYR A 112 -2.15 7.88 15.41
C TYR A 112 -1.67 9.02 14.50
N GLU A 113 -0.82 9.92 15.00
CA GLU A 113 -0.26 11.02 14.23
C GLU A 113 0.54 10.54 13.00
N SER A 114 1.29 9.45 13.13
CA SER A 114 2.04 8.84 12.03
C SER A 114 1.09 8.35 10.93
N HIS A 115 0.00 7.69 11.31
CA HIS A 115 -1.04 7.24 10.38
C HIS A 115 -1.79 8.41 9.74
N THR A 116 -2.17 9.45 10.48
CA THR A 116 -2.81 10.65 9.89
C THR A 116 -1.84 11.41 8.99
N LYS A 117 -0.58 11.61 9.36
CA LYS A 117 0.41 12.25 8.48
C LYS A 117 0.61 11.48 7.17
N MET A 118 0.54 10.15 7.21
CA MET A 118 0.60 9.29 6.02
C MET A 118 -0.70 9.30 5.20
N LEU A 119 -1.86 9.12 5.85
CA LEU A 119 -3.17 8.94 5.21
C LEU A 119 -3.84 10.24 4.82
N GLU A 120 -3.77 11.26 5.68
CA GLU A 120 -4.67 12.39 5.65
C GLU A 120 -4.35 13.34 4.49
N PHE A 121 -3.13 13.89 4.35
CA PHE A 121 -3.04 15.07 3.49
C PHE A 121 -1.79 15.36 2.67
N GLU A 122 -0.55 15.08 3.12
CA GLU A 122 0.61 15.66 2.41
C GLU A 122 1.35 14.65 1.54
N TRP A 123 1.74 13.52 2.11
CA TRP A 123 2.64 12.59 1.45
C TRP A 123 1.95 11.81 0.30
N LEU A 124 0.86 11.09 0.57
CA LEU A 124 0.15 10.29 -0.44
C LEU A 124 -0.54 11.17 -1.48
N THR A 125 -1.12 12.29 -1.04
CA THR A 125 -1.83 13.23 -1.91
C THR A 125 -0.87 13.94 -2.86
N ASN A 126 0.27 14.46 -2.38
CA ASN A 126 1.28 15.03 -3.28
C ASN A 126 1.84 14.00 -4.25
N ARG A 127 2.09 12.77 -3.79
CA ARG A 127 2.56 11.67 -4.66
C ARG A 127 1.55 11.36 -5.75
N LYS A 128 0.27 11.20 -5.38
CA LYS A 128 -0.83 10.95 -6.32
C LYS A 128 -0.95 12.07 -7.35
N LEU A 129 -0.87 13.34 -6.92
CA LEU A 129 -0.89 14.49 -7.82
C LEU A 129 0.30 14.48 -8.79
N LYS A 130 1.51 14.16 -8.32
CA LYS A 130 2.72 14.06 -9.16
C LYS A 130 2.60 12.95 -10.20
N LEU A 131 2.15 11.77 -9.79
CA LEU A 131 1.89 10.64 -10.70
C LEU A 131 0.81 10.98 -11.73
N GLN A 132 -0.28 11.63 -11.30
CA GLN A 132 -1.34 12.08 -12.20
C GLN A 132 -0.86 13.13 -13.21
N LYS A 133 0.06 14.03 -12.83
CA LYS A 133 0.70 14.97 -13.76
C LYS A 133 1.58 14.26 -14.78
N LYS A 134 2.45 13.33 -14.34
CA LYS A 134 3.29 12.52 -15.23
C LYS A 134 2.43 11.69 -16.21
N LEU A 135 1.40 11.02 -15.72
CA LEU A 135 0.49 10.22 -16.53
C LEU A 135 -0.25 11.08 -17.58
N ARG A 136 -0.71 12.28 -17.19
CA ARG A 136 -1.31 13.25 -18.12
C ARG A 136 -0.31 13.69 -19.19
N SER A 137 0.93 13.99 -18.81
CA SER A 137 2.00 14.36 -19.75
C SER A 137 2.28 13.25 -20.76
N VAL A 138 2.49 12.00 -20.30
CA VAL A 138 2.70 10.84 -21.16
C VAL A 138 1.52 10.61 -22.09
N ARG A 139 0.28 10.76 -21.59
CA ARG A 139 -0.93 10.65 -22.41
C ARG A 139 -0.99 11.75 -23.47
N SER A 140 -0.61 12.98 -23.15
CA SER A 140 -0.55 14.08 -24.13
C SER A 140 0.55 13.85 -25.18
N TRP A 141 1.75 13.46 -24.76
CA TRP A 141 2.87 13.14 -25.65
C TRP A 141 2.54 11.98 -26.61
N ARG A 142 1.81 10.97 -26.14
CA ARG A 142 1.31 9.88 -26.98
C ARG A 142 0.37 10.37 -28.08
N LYS A 143 -0.49 11.35 -27.78
CA LYS A 143 -1.39 11.93 -28.80
C LYS A 143 -0.60 12.71 -29.85
N VAL A 144 0.38 13.51 -29.42
CA VAL A 144 1.23 14.29 -30.32
C VAL A 144 2.04 13.38 -31.24
N THR A 145 2.72 12.37 -30.69
CA THR A 145 3.50 11.40 -31.47
C THR A 145 2.63 10.59 -32.43
N SER A 146 1.42 10.19 -32.01
CA SER A 146 0.44 9.54 -32.89
C SER A 146 0.04 10.45 -34.06
N MET A 147 -0.25 11.73 -33.79
CA MET A 147 -0.61 12.68 -34.84
C MET A 147 0.53 12.88 -35.83
N ILE A 148 1.77 13.05 -35.35
CA ILE A 148 2.95 13.16 -36.22
C ILE A 148 3.07 11.92 -37.11
N PHE A 149 2.95 10.72 -36.54
CA PHE A 149 3.04 9.48 -37.30
C PHE A 149 1.96 9.37 -38.38
N VAL A 150 0.70 9.71 -38.06
CA VAL A 150 -0.41 9.73 -39.02
C VAL A 150 -0.17 10.76 -40.13
N THR A 151 0.27 11.97 -39.79
CA THR A 151 0.53 13.02 -40.78
C THR A 151 1.70 12.67 -41.70
N THR A 152 2.82 12.20 -41.15
CA THR A 152 3.99 11.81 -41.95
C THR A 152 3.67 10.62 -42.86
N SER A 153 2.98 9.59 -42.36
CA SER A 153 2.59 8.44 -43.18
C SER A 153 1.65 8.84 -44.32
N ALA A 154 0.66 9.69 -44.07
CA ALA A 154 -0.23 10.20 -45.12
C ALA A 154 0.52 11.02 -46.19
N ALA A 155 1.46 11.88 -45.77
CA ALA A 155 2.27 12.65 -46.71
C ALA A 155 3.11 11.76 -47.63
N VAL A 156 3.74 10.70 -47.08
CA VAL A 156 4.51 9.72 -47.87
C VAL A 156 3.62 9.02 -48.90
N VAL A 157 2.40 8.63 -48.52
CA VAL A 157 1.44 8.00 -49.45
C VAL A 157 1.03 8.95 -50.57
N ILE A 158 0.69 10.20 -50.25
CA ILE A 158 0.31 11.20 -51.25
C ILE A 158 1.47 11.50 -52.22
N CYS A 159 2.68 11.70 -51.70
CA CYS A 159 3.87 11.91 -52.52
C CYS A 159 4.17 10.71 -53.43
N SER A 160 3.94 9.48 -52.95
CA SER A 160 4.15 8.27 -53.76
C SER A 160 3.17 8.18 -54.93
N VAL A 161 1.90 8.56 -54.73
CA VAL A 161 0.88 8.54 -55.80
C VAL A 161 1.15 9.63 -56.84
N ALA A 162 1.58 10.82 -56.42
CA ALA A 162 1.88 11.92 -57.35
C ALA A 162 3.01 11.58 -58.33
N VAL A 163 4.09 10.96 -57.84
CA VAL A 163 5.23 10.54 -58.69
C VAL A 163 4.81 9.44 -59.69
N ALA A 164 3.89 8.55 -59.31
CA ALA A 164 3.37 7.52 -60.22
C ALA A 164 2.41 8.10 -61.28
N ALA A 165 1.64 9.14 -60.95
CA ALA A 165 0.69 9.78 -61.86
C ALA A 165 1.37 10.75 -62.84
N SER A 166 2.42 11.45 -62.40
CA SER A 166 3.26 12.24 -63.30
C SER A 166 4.21 11.29 -64.03
N GLY A 167 3.85 10.82 -65.22
CA GLY A 167 4.69 10.00 -66.10
C GLY A 167 5.97 10.69 -66.61
N ALA A 168 6.64 11.51 -65.80
CA ALA A 168 7.93 12.11 -66.11
C ALA A 168 9.03 11.06 -65.91
N ALA A 169 9.25 10.29 -66.98
CA ALA A 169 10.45 9.49 -67.16
C ALA A 169 11.70 10.39 -66.99
N SER A 170 12.34 10.32 -65.82
CA SER A 170 13.76 10.63 -65.69
C SER A 170 14.44 9.41 -65.07
N GLN A 171 14.92 8.54 -65.95
CA GLN A 171 15.53 7.24 -65.65
C GLN A 171 16.90 7.34 -64.94
N MET A 172 17.18 8.42 -64.21
CA MET A 172 18.44 8.63 -63.48
C MET A 172 18.25 8.74 -61.96
N ALA A 173 17.01 8.88 -61.46
CA ALA A 173 16.72 8.88 -60.02
C ALA A 173 16.13 7.55 -59.51
N ALA A 174 15.98 6.55 -60.38
CA ALA A 174 15.47 5.23 -60.04
C ALA A 174 16.40 4.42 -59.10
N GLY A 175 17.67 4.82 -58.97
CA GLY A 175 18.63 4.15 -58.09
C GLY A 175 18.42 4.41 -56.59
N ALA A 176 17.92 5.60 -56.22
CA ALA A 176 17.74 5.94 -54.80
C ALA A 176 16.36 5.52 -54.26
N ALA A 177 15.31 5.60 -55.09
CA ALA A 177 13.97 5.18 -54.69
C ALA A 177 13.87 3.66 -54.47
N LEU A 178 14.59 2.86 -55.25
CA LEU A 178 14.60 1.40 -55.11
C LEU A 178 15.32 0.94 -53.81
N GLN A 179 16.33 1.69 -53.35
CA GLN A 179 17.07 1.37 -52.12
C GLN A 179 16.27 1.70 -50.85
N VAL A 180 15.40 2.72 -50.89
CA VAL A 180 14.51 3.04 -49.76
C VAL A 180 13.37 2.03 -49.65
N VAL A 181 12.84 1.55 -50.79
CA VAL A 181 11.77 0.52 -50.80
C VAL A 181 12.31 -0.87 -50.47
N ALA A 182 13.49 -1.26 -50.96
CA ALA A 182 14.11 -2.55 -50.62
C ALA A 182 14.61 -2.59 -49.16
N GLY A 183 15.20 -1.49 -48.66
CA GLY A 183 15.63 -1.38 -47.27
C GLY A 183 14.47 -1.42 -46.28
N LEU A 184 13.33 -0.82 -46.61
CA LEU A 184 12.13 -0.86 -45.76
C LEU A 184 11.37 -2.19 -45.88
N SER A 185 11.43 -2.88 -47.02
CA SER A 185 10.81 -4.20 -47.17
C SER A 185 11.59 -5.31 -46.45
N ALA A 186 12.91 -5.21 -46.35
CA ALA A 186 13.71 -6.14 -45.54
C ALA A 186 13.51 -5.94 -44.02
N ALA A 187 13.26 -4.69 -43.59
CA ALA A 187 12.98 -4.38 -42.19
C ALA A 187 11.54 -4.71 -41.74
N THR A 188 10.57 -4.71 -42.67
CA THR A 188 9.15 -4.99 -42.38
C THR A 188 8.77 -6.46 -42.52
N ALA A 189 9.57 -7.28 -43.21
CA ALA A 189 9.35 -8.74 -43.28
C ALA A 189 9.48 -9.44 -41.92
N ASN A 190 10.10 -8.80 -40.91
CA ASN A 190 10.30 -9.38 -39.58
C ASN A 190 9.51 -8.69 -38.45
N HIS A 191 8.58 -7.79 -38.78
CA HIS A 191 7.67 -7.20 -37.79
C HIS A 191 6.21 -7.38 -38.21
N PRO A 192 5.45 -8.28 -37.56
CA PRO A 192 4.03 -8.42 -37.83
C PRO A 192 3.30 -7.15 -37.37
N ILE A 193 2.99 -6.27 -38.32
CA ILE A 193 2.23 -5.02 -38.15
C ILE A 193 0.75 -5.26 -37.74
N ASN A 194 0.29 -6.52 -37.71
CA ASN A 194 -1.06 -6.87 -37.27
C ASN A 194 -1.26 -6.88 -35.73
N SER A 195 -0.23 -6.60 -34.92
CA SER A 195 -0.35 -6.63 -33.45
C SER A 195 -0.51 -5.26 -32.77
N VAL A 196 -0.34 -4.14 -33.48
CA VAL A 196 -0.30 -2.80 -32.86
C VAL A 196 -1.69 -2.15 -32.71
N GLY A 197 -2.72 -2.70 -33.36
CA GLY A 197 -4.10 -2.19 -33.27
C GLY A 197 -4.91 -2.70 -32.07
N ASN A 198 -4.58 -3.89 -31.54
CA ASN A 198 -5.46 -4.56 -30.58
C ASN A 198 -5.23 -4.13 -29.12
N TRP A 199 -3.98 -3.87 -28.72
CA TRP A 199 -3.65 -3.52 -27.33
C TRP A 199 -4.17 -2.14 -26.88
N SER A 200 -4.31 -1.18 -27.81
CA SER A 200 -4.81 0.16 -27.48
C SER A 200 -6.34 0.22 -27.35
N LEU A 201 -7.07 -0.73 -27.95
CA LEU A 201 -8.52 -0.87 -27.78
C LEU A 201 -8.83 -1.74 -26.55
N ASP A 202 -8.09 -2.83 -26.36
CA ASP A 202 -8.28 -3.78 -25.27
C ASP A 202 -8.07 -3.15 -23.87
N CYS A 203 -7.07 -2.27 -23.73
CA CYS A 203 -6.81 -1.59 -22.45
C CYS A 203 -7.86 -0.50 -22.11
N GLY A 204 -8.53 0.06 -23.12
CA GLY A 204 -9.60 1.04 -22.97
C GLY A 204 -10.96 0.42 -22.63
N GLU A 205 -11.25 -0.78 -23.15
CA GLU A 205 -12.49 -1.49 -22.87
C GLU A 205 -12.47 -2.22 -21.53
N SER A 206 -11.35 -2.86 -21.15
CA SER A 206 -11.24 -3.54 -19.86
C SER A 206 -11.38 -2.58 -18.67
N THR A 207 -10.89 -1.34 -18.78
CA THR A 207 -11.04 -0.33 -17.72
C THR A 207 -12.45 0.25 -17.64
N LYS A 208 -13.16 0.38 -18.78
CA LYS A 208 -14.58 0.77 -18.82
C LYS A 208 -15.49 -0.30 -18.24
N MET A 209 -15.18 -1.58 -18.48
CA MET A 209 -15.93 -2.72 -17.93
C MET A 209 -15.80 -2.77 -16.40
N HIS A 210 -14.57 -2.65 -15.87
CA HIS A 210 -14.34 -2.64 -14.42
C HIS A 210 -14.99 -1.44 -13.70
N LEU A 211 -15.05 -0.28 -14.35
CA LEU A 211 -15.73 0.91 -13.83
C LEU A 211 -17.27 0.82 -13.90
N LYS A 212 -17.83 0.14 -14.91
CA LYS A 212 -19.27 -0.16 -14.97
C LYS A 212 -19.66 -1.19 -13.92
N ASP A 213 -18.82 -2.18 -13.68
CA ASP A 213 -19.10 -3.27 -12.75
C ASP A 213 -19.03 -2.80 -11.28
N LYS A 214 -18.01 -2.01 -10.92
CA LYS A 214 -17.97 -1.33 -9.61
C LYS A 214 -19.17 -0.40 -9.37
N ARG A 215 -19.64 0.28 -10.42
CA ARG A 215 -20.79 1.20 -10.32
C ARG A 215 -22.11 0.44 -10.19
N ARG A 216 -22.21 -0.76 -10.76
CA ARG A 216 -23.35 -1.67 -10.57
C ARG A 216 -23.34 -2.32 -9.19
N PHE A 217 -22.18 -2.74 -8.68
CA PHE A 217 -22.04 -3.26 -7.32
C PHE A 217 -22.42 -2.21 -6.27
N LEU A 218 -21.97 -0.97 -6.44
CA LEU A 218 -22.33 0.14 -5.55
C LEU A 218 -23.81 0.54 -5.64
N ALA A 219 -24.50 0.21 -6.74
CA ALA A 219 -25.94 0.43 -6.89
C ALA A 219 -26.80 -0.73 -6.36
N LEU A 220 -26.22 -1.93 -6.20
CA LEU A 220 -26.86 -3.12 -5.61
C LEU A 220 -26.68 -3.19 -4.08
N CYS A 221 -25.70 -2.48 -3.52
CA CYS A 221 -25.46 -2.38 -2.08
C CYS A 221 -26.13 -1.15 -1.42
N ARG A 222 -27.14 -0.56 -2.06
CA ARG A 222 -27.97 0.52 -1.52
C ARG A 222 -29.43 0.10 -1.56
#